data_AF-A0A4Q4N1B0-F1
#
_entry.id   AF-A0A4Q4N1B0-F1
#
_cell.length_a   1.000
_cell.length_b   1.000
_cell.length_c   1.000
_cell.angle_alpha   90.00
_cell.angle_beta   90.00
_cell.angle_gamma   90.00
#
_symmetry.space_group_name_H-M   'P 1'
#
loop_
_entity.id
_entity.type
_entity.pdbx_description
1 polymer ?
#
loop_
_entity_poly.entity_id
_entity_poly.type
_entity_poly.pdbx_seq_one_letter_code
_entity_poly.pdbx_strand_id
1 'polypeptide(L)'
;MISARALFLSAPFAACLISAESDCRCGAPAFLAIPQIIDARGSDEPQGVSLMFQNVISNLLVNSTDTAYQAVVYPADFDQNVASSVQNLLDLVEYGLQDCPS
;
A
#
# COMPACT_ATOMS: atom_id res chain seq x y z
N MET A 1 -1.01 40.83 -44.40
CA MET A 1 -1.37 41.98 -43.53
C MET A 1 -2.49 41.53 -42.60
N ILE A 2 -2.56 42.14 -41.39
CA ILE A 2 -3.27 41.73 -40.14
C ILE A 2 -2.29 40.95 -39.23
N SER A 3 -1.43 41.61 -38.46
CA SER A 3 -1.60 42.50 -37.29
C SER A 3 -1.53 41.69 -35.97
N ALA A 4 -0.33 41.73 -35.38
CA ALA A 4 -0.03 41.19 -34.07
C ALA A 4 -0.53 42.15 -32.99
N ARG A 5 -1.29 41.62 -32.02
CA ARG A 5 -1.48 42.26 -30.72
C ARG A 5 -1.07 41.28 -29.63
N ALA A 6 0.17 41.46 -29.18
CA ALA A 6 0.66 40.90 -27.94
C ALA A 6 -0.06 41.58 -26.76
N LEU A 7 -0.68 40.78 -25.90
CA LEU A 7 -1.03 41.18 -24.54
C LEU A 7 -0.21 40.33 -23.60
N PHE A 8 0.85 40.93 -23.09
CA PHE A 8 1.53 40.52 -21.88
C PHE A 8 0.55 40.64 -20.71
N LEU A 9 0.14 39.52 -20.13
CA LEU A 9 -0.33 39.49 -18.75
C LEU A 9 0.46 38.44 -17.98
N SER A 10 1.27 38.95 -17.06
CA SER A 10 2.06 38.24 -16.06
C SER A 10 1.16 37.54 -15.03
N ALA A 11 1.23 36.21 -14.96
CA ALA A 11 1.04 35.42 -13.75
C ALA A 11 1.62 34.02 -13.99
N PRO A 12 2.46 33.48 -13.09
CA PRO A 12 3.08 32.17 -13.28
C PRO A 12 2.07 31.10 -12.87
N PHE A 13 1.18 30.72 -13.78
CA PHE A 13 0.42 29.49 -13.60
C PHE A 13 1.25 28.34 -14.12
N ALA A 14 1.84 27.62 -13.16
CA ALA A 14 2.54 26.37 -13.34
C ALA A 14 1.75 25.47 -14.29
N ALA A 15 2.40 25.06 -15.38
CA ALA A 15 1.93 24.00 -16.23
C ALA A 15 1.94 22.70 -15.41
N CYS A 16 0.80 22.31 -14.85
CA CYS A 16 0.56 20.92 -14.47
C CYS A 16 0.38 20.13 -15.78
N LEU A 17 1.51 19.69 -16.34
CA LEU A 17 1.55 18.57 -17.26
C LEU A 17 1.08 17.34 -16.47
N ILE A 18 -0.19 16.99 -16.58
CA ILE A 18 -0.69 15.68 -16.18
C ILE A 18 -0.23 14.72 -17.27
N SER A 19 0.99 14.21 -17.11
CA SER A 19 1.46 13.06 -17.89
C SER A 19 0.82 11.81 -17.29
N ALA A 20 -0.08 11.19 -18.04
CA ALA A 20 -0.59 9.87 -17.75
C ALA A 20 0.48 8.84 -18.16
N GLU A 21 1.38 8.51 -17.24
CA GLU A 21 2.25 7.34 -17.33
C GLU A 21 2.24 6.68 -15.95
N SER A 22 1.64 5.48 -15.89
CA SER A 22 1.67 4.51 -14.78
C SER A 22 1.97 5.08 -13.39
N ASP A 23 0.92 5.27 -12.57
CA ASP A 23 0.98 5.73 -11.18
C ASP A 23 1.82 4.80 -10.29
N CYS A 24 3.15 4.86 -10.40
CA CYS A 24 4.02 4.43 -9.31
C CYS A 24 3.92 5.51 -8.24
N ARG A 25 3.15 5.24 -7.19
CA ARG A 25 2.89 6.13 -6.04
C ARG A 25 4.11 6.35 -5.13
N CYS A 26 5.28 5.93 -5.56
CA CYS A 26 6.54 6.05 -4.83
C CYS A 26 7.00 7.52 -4.83
N GLY A 27 6.86 8.21 -3.70
CA GLY A 27 7.45 9.55 -3.53
C GLY A 27 6.57 10.59 -2.85
N ALA A 28 5.29 10.30 -2.58
CA ALA A 28 4.56 11.09 -1.60
C ALA A 28 5.08 10.73 -0.19
N PRO A 29 5.30 11.68 0.73
CA PRO A 29 5.74 11.37 2.10
C PRO A 29 4.74 10.47 2.87
N ALA A 30 3.50 10.32 2.39
CA ALA A 30 2.52 9.35 2.90
C ALA A 30 2.67 7.93 2.30
N PHE A 31 3.53 7.77 1.29
CA PHE A 31 3.81 6.56 0.50
C PHE A 31 5.32 6.33 0.36
N LEU A 32 6.11 6.77 1.35
CA LEU A 32 7.42 6.14 1.59
C LEU A 32 7.17 4.63 1.68
N ALA A 33 8.07 3.81 1.12
CA ALA A 33 7.98 2.36 1.15
C ALA A 33 8.02 1.87 2.60
N ILE A 34 6.87 1.95 3.28
CA ILE A 34 6.64 1.52 4.64
C ILE A 34 6.64 -0.01 4.58
N PRO A 35 7.63 -0.71 5.17
CA PRO A 35 7.60 -2.16 5.24
C PRO A 35 6.27 -2.65 5.79
N GLN A 36 5.65 -3.57 5.05
CA GLN A 36 4.37 -4.18 5.43
C GLN A 36 4.62 -5.54 6.07
N ILE A 37 4.15 -5.72 7.29
CA ILE A 37 4.10 -7.01 7.96
C ILE A 37 2.79 -7.68 7.58
N ILE A 38 2.88 -8.89 7.03
CA ILE A 38 1.74 -9.72 6.68
C ILE A 38 1.82 -11.02 7.48
N ASP A 39 0.74 -11.39 8.15
CA ASP A 39 0.63 -12.66 8.88
C ASP A 39 -0.66 -13.41 8.54
N ALA A 40 -0.60 -14.73 8.69
CA ALA A 40 -1.75 -15.61 8.62
C ALA A 40 -1.98 -16.24 9.99
N ARG A 41 -3.23 -16.16 10.46
CA ARG A 41 -3.67 -16.75 11.73
C ARG A 41 -3.76 -18.27 11.65
N GLY A 42 -3.91 -18.96 12.77
CA GLY A 42 -4.18 -20.39 12.84
C GLY A 42 -5.68 -20.73 12.75
N SER A 43 -6.00 -22.03 12.65
CA SER A 43 -7.40 -22.48 12.67
C SER A 43 -8.12 -22.05 13.93
N ASP A 44 -9.38 -21.62 13.77
CA ASP A 44 -10.28 -21.13 14.83
C ASP A 44 -9.79 -19.85 15.54
N GLU A 45 -8.73 -19.21 15.03
CA GLU A 45 -8.34 -17.88 15.50
C GLU A 45 -9.29 -16.81 14.92
N PRO A 46 -9.59 -15.73 15.66
CA PRO A 46 -10.36 -14.61 15.14
C PRO A 46 -9.60 -13.86 14.05
N GLN A 47 -10.32 -13.25 13.10
CA GLN A 47 -9.69 -12.43 12.05
C GLN A 47 -8.92 -11.25 12.67
N GLY A 48 -7.63 -11.17 12.37
CA GLY A 48 -6.70 -10.18 12.92
C GLY A 48 -5.30 -10.77 13.07
N VAL A 49 -4.53 -10.21 14.00
CA VAL A 49 -3.17 -10.68 14.34
C VAL A 49 -3.25 -12.07 14.96
N SER A 50 -2.50 -13.02 14.40
CA SER A 50 -2.36 -14.36 14.97
C SER A 50 -1.87 -14.29 16.41
N LEU A 51 -2.44 -15.12 17.29
CA LEU A 51 -2.04 -15.18 18.70
C LEU A 51 -0.54 -15.51 18.84
N MET A 52 0.03 -16.19 17.86
CA MET A 52 1.46 -16.51 17.79
C MET A 52 2.37 -15.28 17.65
N PHE A 53 1.89 -14.22 17.01
CA PHE A 53 2.71 -13.06 16.65
C PHE A 53 2.32 -11.76 17.36
N GLN A 54 1.25 -11.76 18.16
CA GLN A 54 0.71 -10.55 18.82
C GLN A 54 1.79 -9.71 19.53
N ASN A 55 2.63 -10.34 20.35
CA ASN A 55 3.67 -9.61 21.09
C ASN A 55 4.71 -8.99 20.16
N VAL A 56 5.15 -9.73 19.13
CA VAL A 56 6.18 -9.24 18.20
C VAL A 56 5.63 -8.11 17.35
N ILE A 57 4.43 -8.29 16.77
CA ILE A 57 3.80 -7.28 15.92
C ILE A 57 3.45 -6.03 16.73
N SER A 58 2.89 -6.18 17.93
CA SER A 58 2.59 -5.03 18.80
C SER A 58 3.85 -4.24 19.14
N ASN A 59 4.96 -4.91 19.45
CA ASN A 59 6.22 -4.23 19.75
C ASN A 59 6.81 -3.52 18.53
N LEU A 60 6.69 -4.10 17.33
CA LEU A 60 7.16 -3.48 16.09
C LEU A 60 6.35 -2.22 15.75
N LEU A 61 5.02 -2.29 15.87
CA LEU A 61 4.12 -1.18 15.57
C LEU A 61 4.23 -0.02 16.58
N VAL A 62 4.61 -0.29 17.83
CA VAL A 62 4.84 0.78 18.83
C VAL A 62 6.21 1.44 18.65
N ASN A 63 7.22 0.69 18.20
CA ASN A 63 8.59 1.17 18.08
C ASN A 63 8.93 1.80 16.72
N SER A 64 8.06 1.62 15.71
CA SER A 64 8.28 2.09 14.35
C SER A 64 7.05 2.83 13.83
N THR A 65 7.25 4.06 13.35
CA THR A 65 6.22 4.79 12.56
C THR A 65 6.25 4.38 11.09
N ASP A 66 7.27 3.63 10.69
CA ASP A 66 7.58 3.31 9.30
C ASP A 66 7.27 1.83 9.03
N THR A 67 6.26 1.27 9.70
CA THR A 67 5.85 -0.12 9.51
C THR A 67 4.34 -0.24 9.56
N ALA A 68 3.77 -0.90 8.56
CA ALA A 68 2.35 -1.18 8.48
C ALA A 68 2.10 -2.65 8.77
N TYR A 69 0.88 -2.96 9.21
CA TYR A 69 0.43 -4.32 9.47
C TYR A 69 -0.83 -4.63 8.69
N GLN A 70 -0.90 -5.84 8.12
CA GLN A 70 -2.07 -6.34 7.42
C GLN A 70 -2.25 -7.84 7.68
N ALA A 71 -3.43 -8.23 8.17
CA ALA A 71 -3.79 -9.63 8.33
C ALA A 71 -4.20 -10.24 7.00
N VAL A 72 -3.81 -11.50 6.75
CA VAL A 72 -4.37 -12.29 5.65
C VAL A 72 -5.82 -12.64 5.96
N VAL A 73 -6.70 -12.41 4.99
CA VAL A 73 -8.14 -12.62 5.11
C VAL A 73 -8.52 -13.96 4.50
N TYR A 74 -8.97 -14.88 5.35
CA TYR A 74 -9.45 -16.21 4.95
C TYR A 74 -10.29 -16.83 6.08
N PRO A 75 -11.01 -17.95 5.88
CA PRO A 75 -11.89 -18.54 6.89
C PRO A 75 -11.17 -19.05 8.15
N ALA A 76 -9.97 -19.61 8.01
CA ALA A 76 -9.21 -20.27 9.09
C ALA A 76 -10.03 -21.33 9.83
N ASP A 77 -10.78 -22.14 9.09
CA ASP A 77 -11.52 -23.26 9.64
C ASP A 77 -10.61 -24.49 9.85
N PHE A 78 -11.19 -25.54 10.45
CA PHE A 78 -10.51 -26.83 10.62
C PHE A 78 -10.46 -27.66 9.33
N ASP A 79 -11.16 -27.27 8.27
CA ASP A 79 -11.15 -27.95 6.98
C ASP A 79 -9.81 -27.75 6.24
N GLN A 80 -8.93 -26.86 6.75
CA GLN A 80 -7.59 -26.58 6.22
C GLN A 80 -7.59 -26.11 4.75
N ASN A 81 -8.71 -25.54 4.28
CA ASN A 81 -8.77 -24.98 2.95
C ASN A 81 -8.14 -23.58 2.93
N VAL A 82 -6.86 -23.52 2.58
CA VAL A 82 -6.07 -22.29 2.55
C VAL A 82 -6.06 -21.60 1.18
N ALA A 83 -6.88 -22.02 0.22
CA ALA A 83 -6.84 -21.48 -1.15
C ALA A 83 -7.08 -19.95 -1.19
N SER A 84 -8.08 -19.48 -0.44
CA SER A 84 -8.38 -18.04 -0.32
C SER A 84 -7.29 -17.27 0.43
N SER A 85 -6.64 -17.91 1.41
CA SER A 85 -5.49 -17.33 2.12
C SER A 85 -4.31 -17.07 1.19
N VAL A 86 -4.00 -18.03 0.33
CA VAL A 86 -2.89 -17.90 -0.63
C VAL A 86 -3.20 -16.79 -1.63
N GLN A 87 -4.41 -16.75 -2.17
CA GLN A 87 -4.79 -15.68 -3.11
C GLN A 87 -4.72 -14.30 -2.45
N ASN A 88 -5.28 -14.15 -1.25
CA ASN A 88 -5.25 -12.87 -0.55
C ASN A 88 -3.81 -12.41 -0.24
N LEU A 89 -2.93 -13.32 0.16
CA LEU A 89 -1.51 -13.00 0.37
C LEU A 89 -0.84 -12.52 -0.93
N LEU A 90 -1.08 -13.21 -2.05
CA LEU A 90 -0.53 -12.82 -3.35
C LEU A 90 -1.04 -11.43 -3.77
N ASP A 91 -2.33 -11.16 -3.61
CA ASP A 91 -2.93 -9.86 -3.93
C ASP A 91 -2.30 -8.74 -3.09
N LEU A 92 -2.04 -8.97 -1.79
CA LEU A 92 -1.38 -8.01 -0.91
C LEU A 92 0.05 -7.70 -1.35
N VAL A 93 0.82 -8.74 -1.70
CA VAL A 93 2.20 -8.58 -2.17
C VAL A 93 2.24 -7.89 -3.53
N GLU A 94 1.38 -8.29 -4.47
CA GLU A 94 1.31 -7.66 -5.79
C GLU A 94 0.91 -6.19 -5.69
N TYR A 95 -0.11 -5.87 -4.89
CA TYR A 95 -0.52 -4.50 -4.62
C TYR A 95 0.63 -3.68 -4.00
N GLY A 96 1.32 -4.23 -3.01
CA GLY A 96 2.47 -3.58 -2.38
C GLY A 96 3.62 -3.31 -3.36
N LEU A 97 3.93 -4.25 -4.26
CA LEU A 97 4.94 -4.10 -5.29
C LEU A 97 4.52 -3.11 -6.39
N GLN A 98 3.24 -3.04 -6.73
CA GLN A 98 2.72 -2.05 -7.67
C GLN A 98 2.80 -0.63 -7.08
N ASP A 99 2.50 -0.48 -5.79
CA ASP A 99 2.58 0.82 -5.10
C ASP A 99 4.03 1.25 -4.83
N CYS A 100 4.92 0.29 -4.49
CA CYS A 100 6.32 0.49 -4.10
C CYS A 100 7.23 -0.68 -4.58
N PRO A 101 7.74 -0.66 -5.82
CA PRO A 101 8.48 -1.78 -6.43
C PRO A 101 9.96 -1.91 -6.01
N SER A 102 10.42 -1.10 -5.05
CA SER A 102 11.85 -0.86 -4.74
C SER A 102 12.30 -1.40 -3.39
#